data_AF-A0A974WMZ8-F1
#
_entry.id   AF-A0A974WMZ8-F1
#
_cell.length_a   1.000
_cell.length_b   1.000
_cell.length_c   1.000
_cell.angle_alpha   90.00
_cell.angle_beta   90.00
_cell.angle_gamma   90.00
#
_symmetry.space_group_name_H-M   'P 1'
#
loop_
_entity.id
_entity.type
_entity.pdbx_description
1 polymer ?
#
loop_
_entity_poly.entity_id
_entity_poly.type
_entity_poly.pdbx_seq_one_letter_code
_entity_poly.pdbx_strand_id
1 'polypeptide(L)'
;MTRVKRGLRVKKFHKKIFYLSKGYIGRRKNVYKISKQSILKAFFYSYRDRKVKKRFFRSFWILFINFFLNIYNFNYSFFIYCLKINNFIFNRKSLYIIFKNYFDFVKFINLIFFYYYYIFYEF
;
A
#
# COMPACT_ATOMS: atom_id res chain seq x y z
N MET A 1 -56.65 -5.89 -9.32
CA MET A 1 -55.20 -6.09 -9.02
C MET A 1 -55.03 -7.09 -7.89
N THR A 2 -54.09 -8.04 -7.98
CA THR A 2 -53.85 -9.07 -6.95
C THR A 2 -52.82 -8.64 -5.90
N ARG A 3 -53.09 -8.91 -4.62
CA ARG A 3 -52.20 -8.58 -3.49
C ARG A 3 -51.04 -9.59 -3.40
N VAL A 4 -49.80 -9.14 -3.64
CA VAL A 4 -48.60 -9.97 -3.48
C VAL A 4 -47.94 -9.78 -2.11
N LYS A 5 -47.70 -10.88 -1.37
CA LYS A 5 -47.02 -10.87 -0.06
C LYS A 5 -45.50 -10.62 -0.22
N ARG A 6 -44.91 -9.73 0.59
CA ARG A 6 -43.49 -9.28 0.45
C ARG A 6 -42.48 -9.95 1.41
N GLY A 7 -42.94 -10.71 2.41
CA GLY A 7 -42.10 -11.17 3.52
C GLY A 7 -40.89 -12.05 3.13
N LEU A 8 -41.06 -12.99 2.19
CA LEU A 8 -40.00 -13.89 1.74
C LEU A 8 -38.82 -13.13 1.10
N ARG A 9 -39.13 -12.09 0.30
CA ARG A 9 -38.12 -11.26 -0.37
C ARG A 9 -37.31 -10.45 0.65
N VAL A 10 -37.99 -9.85 1.63
CA VAL A 10 -37.34 -9.08 2.71
C VAL A 10 -36.40 -9.99 3.54
N LYS A 11 -36.85 -11.19 3.93
CA LYS A 11 -36.03 -12.16 4.68
C LYS A 11 -34.74 -12.53 3.93
N LYS A 12 -34.83 -12.76 2.61
CA LYS A 12 -33.65 -13.03 1.76
C LYS A 12 -32.66 -11.85 1.76
N PHE A 13 -33.15 -10.62 1.64
CA PHE A 13 -32.29 -9.43 1.70
C PHE A 13 -31.62 -9.24 3.07
N HIS A 14 -32.36 -9.42 4.17
CA HIS A 14 -31.81 -9.29 5.51
C HIS A 14 -30.69 -10.32 5.76
N LYS A 15 -30.90 -11.58 5.35
CA LYS A 15 -29.87 -12.63 5.44
C LYS A 15 -28.59 -12.26 4.70
N LYS A 16 -28.69 -11.68 3.49
CA LYS A 16 -27.52 -11.21 2.72
C LYS A 16 -26.74 -10.13 3.48
N ILE A 17 -27.43 -9.14 4.06
CA ILE A 17 -26.78 -8.08 4.83
C ILE A 17 -26.10 -8.65 6.08
N PHE A 18 -26.76 -9.54 6.83
CA PHE A 18 -26.15 -10.14 8.02
C PHE A 18 -24.96 -11.03 7.68
N TYR A 19 -24.98 -11.71 6.53
CA TYR A 19 -23.82 -12.44 6.04
C TYR A 19 -22.61 -11.52 5.79
N LEU A 20 -22.84 -10.35 5.19
CA LEU A 20 -21.79 -9.36 4.93
C LEU A 20 -21.30 -8.66 6.21
N SER A 21 -22.14 -8.49 7.22
CA SER A 21 -21.75 -7.87 8.50
C SER A 21 -21.18 -8.86 9.52
N LYS A 22 -20.89 -10.11 9.13
CA LYS A 22 -20.23 -11.07 10.02
C LYS A 22 -18.88 -10.50 10.47
N GLY A 23 -18.59 -10.62 11.77
CA GLY A 23 -17.40 -10.04 12.39
C GLY A 23 -17.54 -8.59 12.84
N TYR A 24 -18.65 -7.90 12.53
CA TYR A 24 -18.91 -6.57 13.09
C TYR A 24 -19.25 -6.65 14.58
N ILE A 25 -18.87 -5.62 15.33
CA ILE A 25 -19.03 -5.57 16.78
C ILE A 25 -20.39 -4.96 17.16
N GLY A 26 -20.99 -5.45 18.25
CA GLY A 26 -22.23 -4.92 18.83
C GLY A 26 -23.44 -4.98 17.90
N ARG A 27 -24.23 -3.88 17.84
CA ARG A 27 -25.46 -3.81 17.04
C ARG A 27 -25.23 -3.84 15.52
N ARG A 28 -23.99 -3.62 15.06
CA ARG A 28 -23.63 -3.60 13.64
C ARG A 28 -23.67 -4.98 12.98
N LYS A 29 -23.66 -6.08 13.75
CA LYS A 29 -23.84 -7.45 13.23
C LYS A 29 -25.28 -7.97 13.26
N ASN A 30 -26.14 -7.42 14.12
CA ASN A 30 -27.45 -8.03 14.44
C ASN A 30 -28.66 -7.16 14.04
N VAL A 31 -28.51 -5.84 13.90
CA VAL A 31 -29.62 -4.92 13.61
C VAL A 31 -29.56 -4.46 12.16
N TYR A 32 -30.54 -4.86 11.33
CA TYR A 32 -30.54 -4.64 9.87
C TYR A 32 -30.22 -3.18 9.45
N LYS A 33 -30.91 -2.20 10.06
CA LYS A 33 -30.73 -0.77 9.71
C LYS A 33 -29.28 -0.31 9.94
N ILE A 34 -28.72 -0.69 11.09
CA ILE A 34 -27.36 -0.33 11.51
C ILE A 34 -26.32 -1.11 10.70
N SER A 35 -26.54 -2.41 10.48
CA SER A 35 -25.69 -3.27 9.64
C SER A 35 -25.59 -2.74 8.21
N LYS A 36 -26.73 -2.41 7.59
CA LYS A 36 -26.77 -1.86 6.23
C LYS A 36 -25.96 -0.57 6.12
N GLN A 37 -26.12 0.36 7.04
CA GLN A 37 -25.36 1.61 7.05
C GLN A 37 -23.85 1.36 7.22
N SER A 38 -23.48 0.43 8.09
CA SER A 38 -22.09 0.09 8.36
C SER A 38 -21.42 -0.56 7.14
N ILE A 39 -22.11 -1.49 6.48
CA ILE A 39 -21.64 -2.16 5.26
C ILE A 39 -21.46 -1.15 4.12
N LEU A 40 -22.39 -0.22 3.93
CA LEU A 40 -22.27 0.82 2.90
C LEU A 40 -21.02 1.68 3.11
N LYS A 41 -20.75 2.09 4.37
CA LYS A 41 -19.52 2.82 4.71
C LYS A 41 -18.27 1.98 4.46
N ALA A 42 -18.29 0.70 4.84
CA ALA A 42 -17.17 -0.21 4.62
C ALA A 42 -16.88 -0.42 3.12
N PHE A 43 -17.90 -0.53 2.27
CA PHE A 43 -17.70 -0.60 0.82
C PHE A 43 -17.12 0.68 0.23
N PHE A 44 -17.58 1.84 0.70
CA PHE A 44 -17.01 3.12 0.29
C PHE A 44 -15.53 3.21 0.66
N TYR A 45 -15.18 2.89 1.90
CA TYR A 45 -13.78 2.87 2.35
C TYR A 45 -12.96 1.84 1.60
N SER A 46 -13.45 0.62 1.40
CA SER A 46 -12.76 -0.40 0.60
C SER A 46 -12.45 0.07 -0.82
N TYR A 47 -13.37 0.77 -1.49
CA TYR A 47 -13.13 1.33 -2.81
C TYR A 47 -12.06 2.44 -2.79
N ARG A 48 -12.19 3.39 -1.86
CA ARG A 48 -11.22 4.47 -1.67
C ARG A 48 -9.82 3.91 -1.37
N ASP A 49 -9.73 3.01 -0.39
CA ASP A 49 -8.47 2.51 0.13
C ASP A 49 -7.76 1.61 -0.90
N ARG A 50 -8.50 0.90 -1.77
CA ARG A 50 -7.90 0.21 -2.94
C ARG A 50 -7.17 1.17 -3.87
N LYS A 51 -7.69 2.38 -4.09
CA LYS A 51 -7.01 3.41 -4.90
C LYS A 51 -5.80 3.98 -4.17
N VAL A 52 -5.92 4.23 -2.86
CA VAL A 52 -4.84 4.81 -2.04
C VAL A 52 -3.72 3.82 -1.72
N LYS A 53 -3.98 2.50 -1.77
CA LYS A 53 -3.02 1.43 -1.47
C LYS A 53 -1.67 1.63 -2.13
N LYS A 54 -1.65 2.01 -3.42
CA LYS A 54 -0.41 2.28 -4.18
C LYS A 54 0.42 3.43 -3.58
N ARG A 55 -0.25 4.50 -3.13
CA ARG A 55 0.40 5.65 -2.49
C ARG A 55 0.98 5.29 -1.13
N PHE A 56 0.19 4.58 -0.31
CA PHE A 56 0.63 4.13 1.02
C PHE A 56 1.90 3.27 0.94
N PHE A 57 1.94 2.28 0.04
CA PHE A 57 3.14 1.46 -0.15
C PHE A 57 4.33 2.26 -0.68
N ARG A 58 4.10 3.23 -1.57
CA ARG A 58 5.18 4.10 -2.05
C ARG A 58 5.78 4.91 -0.89
N SER A 59 4.96 5.51 -0.04
CA SER A 59 5.43 6.23 1.15
C SER A 59 6.21 5.31 2.08
N PHE A 60 5.71 4.10 2.30
CA PHE A 60 6.40 3.08 3.10
C PHE A 60 7.77 2.71 2.53
N TRP A 61 7.88 2.46 1.21
CA TRP A 61 9.17 2.15 0.59
C TRP A 61 10.15 3.31 0.69
N ILE A 62 9.69 4.56 0.54
CA ILE A 62 10.55 5.74 0.71
C ILE A 62 11.06 5.82 2.14
N LEU A 63 10.19 5.64 3.14
CA LEU A 63 10.57 5.67 4.54
C LEU A 63 11.60 4.59 4.88
N PHE A 64 11.40 3.37 4.38
CA PHE A 64 12.33 2.27 4.57
C PHE A 64 13.70 2.55 3.90
N ILE A 65 13.70 2.98 2.64
CA ILE A 65 14.95 3.33 1.94
C ILE A 65 15.67 4.45 2.68
N ASN A 66 14.95 5.47 3.15
CA ASN A 66 15.53 6.59 3.89
C ASN A 66 16.17 6.13 5.20
N PHE A 67 15.55 5.18 5.92
CA PHE A 67 16.14 4.59 7.12
C PHE A 67 17.51 3.94 6.84
N PHE A 68 17.62 3.16 5.75
CA PHE A 68 18.89 2.55 5.35
C PHE A 68 19.94 3.57 4.91
N LEU A 69 19.53 4.58 4.14
CA LEU A 69 20.44 5.65 3.70
C LEU A 69 20.93 6.49 4.88
N ASN A 70 20.10 6.73 5.89
CA ASN A 70 20.48 7.47 7.09
C ASN A 70 21.62 6.79 7.87
N ILE A 71 21.71 5.45 7.87
CA ILE A 71 22.83 4.72 8.49
C ILE A 71 24.17 5.12 7.85
N TYR A 72 24.15 5.53 6.58
CA TYR A 72 25.31 5.96 5.79
C TYR A 72 25.33 7.48 5.60
N ASN A 73 24.56 8.24 6.38
CA ASN A 73 24.44 9.70 6.29
C ASN A 73 24.06 10.23 4.89
N PHE A 74 23.29 9.45 4.12
CA PHE A 74 22.81 9.85 2.79
C PHE A 74 21.38 10.38 2.83
N ASN A 75 21.14 11.46 2.09
CA ASN A 75 19.80 11.97 1.84
C ASN A 75 19.10 11.23 0.69
N TYR A 76 17.83 10.85 0.88
CA TYR A 76 17.03 10.17 -0.13
C TYR A 76 16.91 10.93 -1.46
N SER A 77 16.71 12.26 -1.40
CA SER A 77 16.57 13.11 -2.59
C SER A 77 17.83 13.07 -3.47
N PHE A 78 19.01 13.19 -2.84
CA PHE A 78 20.30 13.11 -3.50
C PHE A 78 20.52 11.71 -4.10
N PHE A 79 20.26 10.64 -3.33
CA PHE A 79 20.39 9.27 -3.82
C PHE A 79 19.55 9.00 -5.08
N ILE A 80 18.27 9.42 -5.08
CA ILE A 80 17.40 9.29 -6.25
C ILE A 80 17.89 10.11 -7.44
N TYR A 81 18.44 11.30 -7.19
CA TYR A 81 19.03 12.14 -8.22
C TYR A 81 20.23 11.45 -8.88
N CYS A 82 21.16 10.91 -8.09
CA CYS A 82 22.32 10.16 -8.59
C CYS A 82 21.91 8.93 -9.41
N LEU A 83 20.91 8.17 -8.95
CA LEU A 83 20.37 7.05 -9.73
C LEU A 83 19.83 7.50 -11.09
N LYS A 84 19.19 8.69 -11.16
CA LYS A 84 18.65 9.23 -12.40
C LYS A 84 19.74 9.69 -13.36
N ILE A 85 20.80 10.34 -12.87
CA ILE A 85 21.96 10.75 -13.69
C ILE A 85 22.64 9.52 -14.30
N ASN A 86 22.84 8.49 -13.48
CA ASN A 86 23.48 7.25 -13.91
C ASN A 86 22.54 6.33 -14.73
N ASN A 87 21.39 6.84 -15.20
CA ASN A 87 20.38 6.13 -16.00
C ASN A 87 19.86 4.81 -15.39
N PHE A 88 19.94 4.65 -14.07
CA PHE A 88 19.37 3.49 -13.38
C PHE A 88 17.87 3.67 -13.15
N ILE A 89 17.05 3.00 -13.97
CA ILE A 89 15.59 3.07 -13.90
C ILE A 89 15.05 2.12 -12.83
N PHE A 90 15.19 2.51 -11.56
CA PHE A 90 14.67 1.71 -10.44
C PHE A 90 13.34 2.21 -9.87
N ASN A 91 12.40 1.27 -9.76
CA ASN A 91 11.19 1.43 -8.98
C ASN A 91 11.50 1.35 -7.47
N ARG A 92 10.74 2.11 -6.65
CA ARG A 92 10.93 2.14 -5.19
C ARG A 92 10.64 0.80 -4.54
N LYS A 93 9.71 0.03 -5.13
CA LYS A 93 9.45 -1.36 -4.75
C LYS A 93 10.70 -2.24 -4.92
N SER A 94 11.37 -2.12 -6.07
CA SER A 94 12.55 -2.93 -6.39
C SER A 94 13.70 -2.58 -5.46
N LEU A 95 13.94 -1.28 -5.22
CA LEU A 95 14.92 -0.81 -4.24
C LEU A 95 14.62 -1.35 -2.84
N TYR A 96 13.36 -1.30 -2.39
CA TYR A 96 12.94 -1.87 -1.11
C TYR A 96 13.25 -3.38 -1.02
N ILE A 97 12.99 -4.15 -2.08
CA ILE A 97 13.24 -5.60 -2.09
C ILE A 97 14.73 -5.89 -1.95
N ILE A 98 15.58 -5.14 -2.66
CA ILE A 98 17.05 -5.27 -2.58
C ILE A 98 17.51 -4.90 -1.16
N PHE A 99 17.02 -3.77 -0.64
CA PHE A 99 17.48 -3.21 0.63
C PHE A 99 17.01 -4.02 1.85
N LYS A 100 16.04 -4.91 1.68
CA LYS A 100 15.58 -5.82 2.73
C LYS A 100 16.73 -6.70 3.25
N ASN A 101 17.66 -7.07 2.38
CA ASN A 101 18.87 -7.79 2.74
C ASN A 101 20.02 -6.79 2.92
N TYR A 102 20.62 -6.77 4.11
CA TYR A 102 21.71 -5.84 4.42
C TYR A 102 22.93 -6.04 3.52
N PHE A 103 23.32 -7.28 3.23
CA PHE A 103 24.47 -7.58 2.37
C PHE A 103 24.28 -7.04 0.94
N ASP A 104 23.10 -7.26 0.36
CA ASP A 104 22.76 -6.79 -1.00
C ASP A 104 22.76 -5.26 -1.06
N PHE A 105 22.29 -4.61 0.00
CA PHE A 105 22.33 -3.16 0.14
C PHE A 105 23.76 -2.61 0.16
N VAL A 106 24.66 -3.18 0.96
CA VAL A 106 26.07 -2.75 1.02
C VAL A 106 26.72 -2.89 -0.35
N LYS A 107 26.51 -4.04 -1.01
CA LYS A 107 27.02 -4.28 -2.36
C LYS A 107 26.49 -3.26 -3.36
N PHE A 108 25.21 -2.91 -3.27
CA PHE A 108 24.57 -1.93 -4.14
C PHE A 108 25.15 -0.51 -3.94
N ILE A 109 25.36 -0.08 -2.70
CA ILE A 109 25.99 1.21 -2.40
C ILE A 109 27.43 1.24 -2.92
N ASN A 110 28.22 0.20 -2.66
CA ASN A 110 29.60 0.14 -3.14
C ASN A 110 29.69 0.20 -4.66
N LEU A 111 28.76 -0.46 -5.36
CA LEU A 111 28.68 -0.40 -6.82
C LEU A 111 28.39 1.02 -7.33
N ILE A 112 27.49 1.75 -6.66
CA ILE A 112 27.18 3.15 -7.00
C ILE A 112 28.39 4.06 -6.75
N PHE A 113 29.07 3.90 -5.63
CA PHE A 113 30.28 4.67 -5.33
C PHE A 113 31.38 4.39 -6.35
N PHE A 114 31.62 3.12 -6.67
CA PHE A 114 32.60 2.74 -7.68
C PHE A 114 32.29 3.39 -9.04
N TYR A 115 31.01 3.38 -9.44
CA TYR A 115 30.58 4.02 -10.69
C TYR A 115 30.77 5.55 -10.66
N TYR A 116 30.49 6.19 -9.52
CA TYR A 116 30.73 7.63 -9.34
C TYR A 116 32.23 7.98 -9.43
N TYR A 117 33.09 7.20 -8.76
CA TYR A 117 34.54 7.36 -8.84
C TYR A 117 35.05 7.15 -10.28
N TYR A 118 34.58 6.12 -10.98
CA TYR A 118 34.97 5.85 -12.35
C TYR A 118 34.65 7.02 -13.30
N ILE A 119 33.43 7.57 -13.20
CA ILE A 119 33.02 8.75 -13.98
C ILE A 119 33.89 9.98 -13.69
N PHE A 120 34.32 10.17 -12.44
CA PHE A 120 35.11 11.33 -12.02
C PHE A 120 36.61 11.21 -12.36
N TYR A 121 37.13 10.00 -12.57
CA TYR A 121 38.54 9.73 -12.88
C TYR A 121 38.80 9.39 -14.36
N GLU A 122 37.76 9.11 -15.17
CA GLU A 122 37.87 9.00 -16.63
C GLU A 122 37.80 10.34 -17.39
N PHE A 123 37.62 11.45 -16.67
CA PHE A 123 37.79 12.82 -17.16
C PHE A 123 39.02 13.47 -16.53
#